data_AF-A0A3A2Z0E0-F1
#
_entry.id   AF-A0A3A2Z0E0-F1
#
_cell.length_a   1.000
_cell.length_b   1.000
_cell.length_c   1.000
_cell.angle_alpha   90.00
_cell.angle_beta   90.00
_cell.angle_gamma   90.00
#
_symmetry.space_group_name_H-M   'P 1'
#
loop_
_entity.id
_entity.type
_entity.pdbx_description
1 polymer ?
#
loop_
_entity_poly.entity_id
_entity_poly.type
_entity_poly.pdbx_seq_one_letter_code
_entity_poly.pdbx_strand_id
1 'polypeptide(L)'
;MSTSDADGGCFVETKNLDGETNLKPRQSLQCGRQIRHAKDCEKAEFLIESEAPLPNLYSYSAAIRWDQRDPDFPDAPRKEMIEPISINNMLLRGCSLRNTDW
;
A
#
# COMPACT_ATOMS: atom_id res chain seq x y z
N MET A 1 1.16 5.21 0.40
CA MET A 1 1.43 4.17 -0.63
C MET A 1 2.90 3.79 -0.70
N SER A 2 3.76 4.48 0.05
CA SER A 2 5.20 4.26 0.17
C SER A 2 5.57 4.47 1.63
N THR A 3 6.77 4.07 2.00
CA THR A 3 7.34 4.28 3.33
C THR A 3 8.70 4.96 3.19
N SER A 4 9.25 5.46 4.29
CA SER A 4 10.62 5.97 4.35
C SER A 4 11.69 4.91 4.03
N ASP A 5 11.36 3.63 4.18
CA ASP A 5 12.23 2.52 3.80
C ASP A 5 12.30 2.39 2.27
N ALA A 6 13.52 2.26 1.75
CA ALA A 6 13.75 2.10 0.32
C ALA A 6 13.02 0.89 -0.25
N ASP A 7 12.89 -0.19 0.52
CA ASP A 7 12.21 -1.43 0.17
C ASP A 7 10.71 -1.41 0.42
N GLY A 8 10.15 -0.34 0.98
CA GLY A 8 8.72 -0.20 1.22
C GLY A 8 8.22 -0.91 2.50
N GLY A 9 9.15 -1.37 3.33
CA GLY A 9 8.86 -1.99 4.61
C GLY A 9 8.40 -0.96 5.65
N CYS A 10 7.52 -1.39 6.56
CA CYS A 10 7.26 -0.70 7.81
C CYS A 10 6.82 -1.68 8.89
N PHE A 11 6.76 -1.22 10.14
CA PHE A 11 6.35 -2.05 11.26
C PHE A 11 5.15 -1.43 11.99
N VAL A 12 4.19 -2.27 12.36
CA VAL A 12 3.05 -1.87 13.18
C VAL A 12 2.95 -2.66 14.46
N GLU A 13 2.63 -1.96 15.54
CA GLU A 13 2.23 -2.55 16.81
C GLU A 13 0.69 -2.62 16.87
N THR A 14 0.12 -3.79 17.19
CA THR A 14 -1.34 -4.04 17.20
C THR A 14 -1.94 -4.18 18.60
N LYS A 15 -1.22 -3.78 19.65
CA LYS A 15 -1.63 -3.91 21.06
C LYS A 15 -3.05 -3.43 21.35
N ASN A 16 -3.53 -2.40 20.67
CA ASN A 16 -4.88 -1.86 20.85
C ASN A 16 -6.00 -2.64 20.14
N LEU A 17 -5.65 -3.56 19.23
CA LEU A 17 -6.58 -4.35 18.44
C LEU A 17 -6.73 -5.77 18.99
N ASP A 18 -5.62 -6.43 19.25
CA ASP A 18 -5.55 -7.86 19.61
C ASP A 18 -4.73 -8.12 20.89
N GLY A 19 -4.13 -7.08 21.48
CA GLY A 19 -3.26 -7.22 22.66
C GLY A 19 -1.84 -7.66 22.34
N GLU A 20 -1.48 -7.87 21.07
CA GLU A 20 -0.13 -8.29 20.70
C GLU A 20 0.86 -7.12 20.77
N THR A 21 1.99 -7.34 21.47
CA THR A 21 3.06 -6.35 21.63
C THR A 21 4.16 -6.48 20.59
N ASN A 22 4.14 -7.54 19.78
CA ASN A 22 5.13 -7.76 18.75
C ASN A 22 4.89 -6.82 17.57
N LEU A 23 5.99 -6.39 16.94
CA LEU A 23 5.93 -5.63 15.71
C LEU A 23 5.60 -6.57 14.55
N LYS A 24 4.54 -6.24 13.82
CA LYS A 24 4.14 -6.93 12.59
C LYS A 24 4.74 -6.19 11.39
N PRO A 25 5.57 -6.85 10.56
CA PRO A 25 6.04 -6.24 9.33
C PRO A 25 4.88 -6.04 8.36
N ARG A 26 4.89 -4.90 7.67
CA ARG A 26 3.97 -4.52 6.59
C ARG A 26 4.79 -4.03 5.41
N GLN A 27 4.18 -4.08 4.24
CA GLN A 27 4.85 -3.84 2.98
C GLN A 27 4.00 -2.93 2.10
N SER A 28 4.56 -1.84 1.59
CA SER A 28 3.90 -1.02 0.60
C SER A 28 3.72 -1.77 -0.72
N LEU A 29 2.75 -1.35 -1.53
CA LEU A 29 2.56 -1.86 -2.89
C LEU A 29 3.76 -1.49 -3.77
N GLN A 30 4.12 -2.36 -4.71
CA GLN A 30 5.25 -2.15 -5.60
C GLN A 30 4.98 -0.98 -6.55
N CYS A 31 3.74 -0.88 -7.07
CA CYS A 31 3.34 0.20 -7.96
C CYS A 31 3.46 1.61 -7.31
N GLY A 32 3.34 1.70 -5.99
CA GLY A 32 3.36 2.96 -5.24
C GLY A 32 4.74 3.45 -4.83
N ARG A 33 5.80 2.66 -5.06
CA ARG A 33 7.15 2.89 -4.49
C ARG A 33 7.80 4.21 -4.94
N GLN A 34 7.40 4.72 -6.11
CA GLN A 34 7.91 5.98 -6.67
C GLN A 34 7.21 7.23 -6.12
N ILE A 35 6.07 7.09 -5.42
CA ILE A 35 5.33 8.23 -4.87
C ILE A 35 5.96 8.58 -3.53
N ARG A 36 6.89 9.52 -3.50
CA ARG A 36 7.64 9.87 -2.27
C ARG A 36 7.39 11.29 -1.79
N HIS A 37 6.84 12.13 -2.63
CA HIS A 37 6.51 13.51 -2.31
C HIS A 37 5.02 13.79 -2.55
N ALA A 38 4.48 14.79 -1.86
CA ALA A 38 3.08 15.19 -2.02
C ALA A 38 2.71 15.50 -3.48
N LYS A 39 3.62 16.11 -4.24
CA LYS A 39 3.46 16.39 -5.68
C LYS A 39 3.34 15.15 -6.56
N ASP A 40 3.85 14.00 -6.10
CA ASP A 40 3.75 12.75 -6.84
C ASP A 40 2.34 12.17 -6.69
N CYS A 41 1.70 12.40 -5.53
CA CYS A 41 0.31 12.01 -5.29
C CYS A 41 -0.66 12.72 -6.25
N GLU A 42 -0.41 13.98 -6.60
CA GLU A 42 -1.24 14.74 -7.54
C GLU A 42 -1.27 14.12 -8.95
N LYS A 43 -0.23 13.35 -9.31
CA LYS A 43 -0.09 12.69 -10.62
C LYS A 43 -0.49 11.22 -10.60
N ALA A 44 -0.79 10.67 -9.42
CA ALA A 44 -1.09 9.26 -9.26
C ALA A 44 -2.55 9.00 -9.62
N GLU A 45 -2.78 8.23 -10.69
CA GLU A 45 -4.11 7.83 -11.16
C GLU A 45 -4.26 6.31 -11.03
N PHE A 46 -5.21 5.86 -10.21
CA PHE A 46 -5.49 4.44 -9.99
C PHE A 46 -6.89 4.23 -9.39
N LEU A 47 -7.39 3.00 -9.49
CA LEU A 47 -8.62 2.53 -8.86
C LEU A 47 -8.29 1.43 -7.86
N ILE A 48 -8.93 1.43 -6.69
CA ILE A 48 -8.86 0.31 -5.74
C ILE A 48 -10.22 -0.39 -5.70
N GLU A 49 -10.22 -1.68 -6.03
CA GLU A 49 -11.36 -2.58 -5.91
C GLU A 49 -11.23 -3.35 -4.59
N SER A 50 -11.98 -2.93 -3.57
CA SER A 50 -11.94 -3.54 -2.23
C SER A 50 -13.11 -4.48 -2.00
N GLU A 51 -12.88 -5.53 -1.23
CA GLU A 51 -13.97 -6.29 -0.62
C GLU A 51 -14.80 -5.43 0.37
N ALA A 52 -15.98 -5.94 0.73
CA ALA A 52 -16.85 -5.33 1.74
C ALA A 52 -16.17 -5.33 3.13
N PRO A 53 -16.53 -4.41 4.04
CA PRO A 53 -15.94 -4.37 5.36
C PRO A 53 -16.27 -5.64 6.17
N LEU A 54 -15.23 -6.34 6.61
CA LEU A 54 -15.32 -7.55 7.44
C LEU A 54 -14.66 -7.31 8.80
N PRO A 55 -15.15 -7.96 9.88
CA PRO A 55 -14.55 -7.83 11.22
C PRO A 55 -13.24 -8.61 11.38
N ASN A 56 -12.81 -9.35 10.36
CA ASN A 56 -11.60 -10.17 10.42
C ASN A 56 -10.34 -9.27 10.32
N LEU A 57 -9.57 -9.18 11.40
CA LEU A 57 -8.36 -8.37 11.47
C LEU A 57 -7.16 -8.95 10.69
N TYR A 58 -7.25 -10.22 10.27
CA TYR A 58 -6.13 -10.97 9.72
C TYR A 58 -6.30 -11.30 8.23
N SER A 59 -7.43 -10.93 7.64
CA SER A 59 -7.71 -11.16 6.24
C SER A 59 -8.15 -9.86 5.60
N TYR A 60 -7.57 -9.56 4.45
CA TYR A 60 -8.03 -8.51 3.57
C TYR A 60 -7.72 -8.90 2.12
N SER A 61 -8.68 -8.68 1.22
CA SER A 61 -8.54 -8.93 -0.21
C SER A 61 -9.02 -7.74 -1.04
N ALA A 62 -8.13 -7.19 -1.86
CA ALA A 62 -8.44 -6.13 -2.79
C ALA A 62 -7.47 -6.15 -3.98
N ALA A 63 -7.71 -5.30 -4.98
CA ALA A 63 -6.80 -5.07 -6.10
C ALA A 63 -6.68 -3.58 -6.41
N ILE A 64 -5.47 -3.12 -6.72
CA ILE A 64 -5.24 -1.81 -7.32
C ILE A 64 -5.08 -1.98 -8.83
N ARG A 65 -5.71 -1.08 -9.59
CA ARG A 65 -5.63 -1.01 -11.06
C ARG A 65 -5.15 0.36 -11.50
N TRP A 66 -4.28 0.40 -12.49
CA TRP A 66 -3.81 1.66 -13.08
C TRP A 66 -3.43 1.48 -14.55
N ASP A 67 -3.42 2.59 -15.28
CA ASP A 67 -2.96 2.63 -16.67
C ASP A 67 -1.50 3.06 -16.72
N GLN A 68 -0.60 2.11 -17.00
CA GLN A 68 0.82 2.36 -17.11
C GLN A 68 1.16 2.94 -18.48
N ARG A 69 1.87 4.08 -18.48
CA ARG A 69 2.55 4.63 -19.66
C ARG A 69 3.96 4.06 -19.74
N ASP A 70 4.38 3.73 -20.95
CA ASP A 70 5.78 3.39 -21.23
C ASP A 70 6.62 4.69 -21.27
N PRO A 71 7.64 4.84 -20.40
CA PRO A 71 8.50 6.02 -20.40
C PRO A 71 9.33 6.16 -21.69
N ASP A 72 9.70 5.04 -22.31
CA ASP A 72 10.56 5.00 -23.49
C ASP A 72 9.75 5.24 -24.78
N PHE A 73 8.45 4.93 -24.75
CA PHE A 73 7.52 5.12 -25.87
C PHE A 73 6.27 5.90 -25.45
N PRO A 74 6.36 7.25 -25.35
CA PRO A 74 5.28 8.07 -24.81
C PRO A 74 3.98 8.02 -25.62
N ASP A 75 4.07 7.72 -26.92
CA ASP A 75 2.93 7.63 -27.85
C ASP A 75 2.31 6.23 -27.92
N ALA A 76 2.91 5.25 -27.24
CA ALA A 76 2.36 3.90 -27.16
C ALA A 76 1.03 3.91 -26.36
N PRO A 77 0.10 2.99 -26.67
CA PRO A 77 -1.11 2.84 -25.89
C PRO A 77 -0.78 2.53 -24.44
N ARG A 78 -1.57 3.09 -23.51
CA ARG A 78 -1.45 2.76 -22.09
C ARG A 78 -1.76 1.29 -21.86
N LYS A 79 -1.04 0.67 -20.93
CA LYS A 79 -1.23 -0.72 -20.54
C LYS A 79 -1.96 -0.77 -19.20
N GLU A 80 -3.10 -1.45 -19.16
CA GLU A 80 -3.78 -1.75 -17.90
C GLU A 80 -2.90 -2.68 -17.05
N MET A 81 -2.71 -2.30 -15.79
CA MET A 81 -1.94 -3.03 -14.80
C MET A 81 -2.83 -3.33 -13.59
N ILE A 82 -2.52 -4.43 -12.90
CA ILE A 82 -3.20 -4.85 -11.68
C ILE A 82 -2.19 -5.39 -10.67
N GLU A 83 -2.34 -5.02 -9.41
CA GLU A 83 -1.56 -5.57 -8.29
C GLU A 83 -2.52 -5.95 -7.14
N PRO A 84 -2.41 -7.17 -6.57
CA PRO A 84 -3.25 -7.57 -5.46
C PRO A 84 -2.82 -6.86 -4.16
N ILE A 85 -3.81 -6.52 -3.33
CA ILE A 85 -3.64 -5.95 -2.00
C ILE A 85 -4.10 -6.97 -0.97
N SER A 86 -3.25 -7.23 0.02
CA SER A 86 -3.53 -8.16 1.12
C SER A 86 -3.47 -7.45 2.46
N ILE A 87 -3.73 -8.18 3.55
CA ILE A 87 -3.54 -7.67 4.92
C ILE A 87 -2.10 -7.16 5.17
N ASN A 88 -1.10 -7.68 4.46
CA ASN A 88 0.29 -7.23 4.58
C ASN A 88 0.53 -5.82 4.05
N ASN A 89 -0.39 -5.31 3.23
CA ASN A 89 -0.33 -3.98 2.64
C ASN A 89 -1.25 -2.98 3.36
N MET A 90 -1.91 -3.40 4.45
CA MET A 90 -2.93 -2.63 5.13
C MET A 90 -2.44 -2.14 6.51
N LEU A 91 -2.81 -0.89 6.83
CA LEU A 91 -2.66 -0.32 8.17
C LEU A 91 -4.05 -0.12 8.77
N LEU A 92 -4.34 -0.84 9.85
CA LEU A 92 -5.63 -0.75 10.52
C LEU A 92 -5.64 0.43 11.50
N ARG A 93 -6.81 1.04 11.67
CA ARG A 93 -7.03 2.03 12.72
C ARG A 93 -6.78 1.37 14.08
N GLY A 94 -5.97 2.00 14.92
CA GLY A 94 -5.59 1.46 16.24
C GLY A 94 -4.19 0.85 16.27
N CYS A 95 -3.61 0.55 15.11
CA CYS A 95 -2.18 0.26 15.01
C CYS A 95 -1.34 1.50 15.32
N SER A 96 -0.13 1.29 15.85
CA SER A 96 0.89 2.33 15.94
C SER A 96 2.04 2.02 14.98
N LEU A 97 2.39 2.98 14.12
CA LEU A 97 3.57 2.87 13.25
C LEU A 97 4.84 2.96 14.11
N ARG A 98 5.80 2.07 13.87
CA ARG A 98 7.06 1.98 14.61
C ARG A 98 8.21 1.79 13.63
N ASN A 99 9.39 2.28 13.99
CA ASN A 99 10.63 2.10 13.21
C ASN A 99 10.48 2.51 11.73
N THR A 100 9.72 3.56 11.46
CA THR A 100 9.47 4.10 10.12
C THR A 100 9.19 5.59 10.30
N ASP A 101 9.87 6.45 9.54
CA ASP A 101 9.79 7.91 9.72
C ASP A 101 8.48 8.47 9.15
N TRP A 102 8.01 7.89 8.03
CA TRP A 102 6.77 8.20 7.34
C TRP A 102 6.29 7.05 6.45
#